data_AF-A0A953T3H7-F1
#
_entry.id   AF-A0A953T3H7-F1
#
_cell.length_a   1.000
_cell.length_b   1.000
_cell.length_c   1.000
_cell.angle_alpha   90.00
_cell.angle_beta   90.00
_cell.angle_gamma   90.00
#
_symmetry.space_group_name_H-M   'P 1'
#
loop_
_entity.id
_entity.type
_entity.pdbx_description
1 polymer ?
#
loop_
_entity_poly.entity_id
_entity_poly.type
_entity_poly.pdbx_seq_one_letter_code
_entity_poly.pdbx_strand_id
1 'polypeptide(L)'
;MRVLLYFLAFLSIENTICYGQQKEVYKIHTIAFYNLENLFDHLDDPITFDNDRTPTGKDHWTAENYHAKLKNMARVIAEIGRDVTGTAPVIFGVCEIENRTVLEELLNQEPLINYNYGIVHFDSPDRRGIDVALLYQKKNFTPTHYKVIPLLIYDDNDTSKRIYTRDQLVVSGMLDGEQIHIIVNHWPSRSGGEARSRPKRIKAATLNRRIIDSLFSDNPYAKIITMGDLNDDPISPSVKKVLKTERKQNKVPLKGLYNPMEEMYKLGLGTLAWRDNWNLFDQIIVSEAFLKKDYTTYQFYKAGIYNQAYLIASTGPYAGYPFRSFTDGGFTGGFSDHFPVYIYLIKNANSP
;
A
#
# COMPACT_ATOMS: atom_id res chain seq x y z
N MET A 1 -68.77 30.91 58.14
CA MET A 1 -67.50 31.45 57.60
C MET A 1 -66.55 30.28 57.38
N ARG A 2 -66.53 29.70 56.17
CA ARG A 2 -65.61 28.63 55.76
C ARG A 2 -64.93 29.11 54.49
N VAL A 3 -63.63 29.38 54.57
CA VAL A 3 -62.80 29.79 53.43
C VAL A 3 -62.22 28.52 52.83
N LEU A 4 -62.57 28.22 51.59
CA LEU A 4 -62.03 27.11 50.81
C LEU A 4 -60.95 27.70 49.89
N LEU A 5 -59.68 27.46 50.21
CA LEU A 5 -58.54 27.82 49.35
C LEU A 5 -58.39 26.76 48.25
N TYR A 6 -58.64 27.15 46.99
CA TYR A 6 -58.22 26.38 45.82
C TYR A 6 -56.83 26.84 45.40
N PHE A 7 -55.83 25.98 45.58
CA PHE A 7 -54.51 26.12 44.99
C PHE A 7 -54.58 25.65 43.52
N LEU A 8 -54.44 26.59 42.57
CA LEU A 8 -54.20 26.28 41.17
C LEU A 8 -52.69 26.07 40.97
N ALA A 9 -52.28 24.82 40.78
CA ALA A 9 -50.93 24.49 40.34
C ALA A 9 -50.83 24.66 38.82
N PHE A 10 -50.11 25.68 38.37
CA PHE A 10 -49.69 25.81 36.97
C PHE A 10 -48.55 24.81 36.71
N LEU A 11 -48.83 23.73 35.97
CA LEU A 11 -47.79 22.89 35.39
C LEU A 11 -47.22 23.57 34.14
N SER A 12 -46.01 24.11 34.24
CA SER A 12 -45.20 24.51 33.08
C SER A 12 -44.60 23.24 32.45
N ILE A 13 -45.13 22.84 31.30
CA ILE A 13 -44.55 21.78 30.46
C ILE A 13 -43.38 22.40 29.69
N GLU A 14 -42.17 22.21 30.18
CA GLU A 14 -40.96 22.51 29.42
C GLU A 14 -40.76 21.40 28.36
N ASN A 15 -41.08 21.72 27.10
CA ASN A 15 -40.71 20.89 25.95
C ASN A 15 -39.18 20.88 25.81
N THR A 16 -38.54 19.92 26.46
CA THR A 16 -37.12 19.64 26.24
C THR A 16 -37.02 18.94 24.88
N ILE A 17 -36.78 19.70 23.81
CA ILE A 17 -36.45 19.14 22.50
C ILE A 17 -35.06 18.54 22.62
N CYS A 18 -35.00 17.24 22.90
CA CYS A 18 -33.78 16.47 22.87
C CYS A 18 -33.35 16.33 21.40
N TYR A 19 -32.42 17.17 20.96
CA TYR A 19 -31.70 16.93 19.72
C TYR A 19 -30.80 15.71 19.94
N GLY A 20 -31.34 14.53 19.65
CA GLY A 20 -30.52 13.33 19.54
C GLY A 20 -29.45 13.57 18.47
N GLN A 21 -28.18 13.58 18.88
CA GLN A 21 -27.06 13.69 17.96
C GLN A 21 -27.15 12.48 17.00
N GLN A 22 -27.52 12.72 15.74
CA GLN A 22 -27.65 11.65 14.76
C GLN A 22 -26.29 10.98 14.63
N LYS A 23 -26.21 9.70 15.04
CA LYS A 23 -24.95 8.95 15.04
C LYS A 23 -24.47 8.85 13.60
N GLU A 24 -23.43 9.59 13.27
CA GLU A 24 -22.83 9.53 11.94
C GLU A 24 -22.28 8.12 11.69
N VAL A 25 -22.84 7.46 10.69
CA VAL A 25 -22.37 6.15 10.23
C VAL A 25 -21.34 6.41 9.14
N TYR A 26 -20.17 5.80 9.25
CA TYR A 26 -19.09 5.95 8.29
C TYR A 26 -18.87 4.64 7.53
N LYS A 27 -18.67 4.75 6.23
CA LYS A 27 -18.11 3.68 5.40
C LYS A 27 -16.59 3.77 5.48
N ILE A 28 -15.94 2.65 5.78
CA ILE A 28 -14.49 2.58 5.99
C ILE A 28 -13.92 1.57 5.00
N HIS A 29 -12.89 2.00 4.25
CA HIS A 29 -12.16 1.16 3.32
C HIS A 29 -10.70 1.06 3.70
N THR A 30 -10.15 -0.15 3.60
CA THR A 30 -8.72 -0.39 3.74
C THR A 30 -8.06 -0.37 2.35
N ILE A 31 -7.02 0.46 2.20
CA ILE A 31 -6.12 0.46 1.04
C ILE A 31 -4.75 0.04 1.54
N ALA A 32 -4.13 -0.96 0.94
CA ALA A 32 -2.87 -1.52 1.44
C ALA A 32 -1.82 -1.73 0.35
N PHE A 33 -0.57 -1.92 0.78
CA PHE A 33 0.55 -2.28 -0.07
C PHE A 33 1.43 -3.34 0.60
N TYR A 34 1.97 -4.28 -0.18
CA TYR A 34 2.89 -5.30 0.33
C TYR A 34 3.92 -5.74 -0.72
N ASN A 35 5.19 -5.74 -0.34
CA ASN A 35 6.23 -6.47 -1.06
C ASN A 35 6.08 -7.98 -0.77
N LEU A 36 5.84 -8.77 -1.81
CA LEU A 36 5.60 -10.22 -1.66
C LEU A 36 6.89 -11.04 -1.60
N GLU A 37 8.07 -10.39 -1.55
CA GLU A 37 9.41 -10.98 -1.50
C GLU A 37 9.56 -12.08 -2.55
N ASN A 38 9.80 -11.67 -3.80
CA ASN A 38 10.04 -12.55 -4.93
C ASN A 38 9.05 -13.74 -4.99
N LEU A 39 7.77 -13.45 -5.17
CA LEU A 39 6.75 -14.46 -5.41
C LEU A 39 6.78 -14.87 -6.89
N PHE A 40 7.58 -15.90 -7.16
CA PHE A 40 7.68 -16.60 -8.44
C PHE A 40 6.86 -17.88 -8.41
N ASP A 41 6.40 -18.32 -9.57
CA ASP A 41 6.01 -19.70 -9.78
C ASP A 41 7.22 -20.64 -9.67
N HIS A 42 7.01 -21.94 -9.85
CA HIS A 42 8.03 -22.97 -9.63
C HIS A 42 8.60 -23.54 -10.93
N LEU A 43 8.28 -22.91 -12.07
CA LEU A 43 8.76 -23.25 -13.39
C LEU A 43 9.90 -22.30 -13.75
N ASP A 44 10.86 -22.78 -14.56
CA ASP A 44 11.99 -21.97 -15.01
C ASP A 44 11.57 -21.12 -16.22
N ASP A 45 11.75 -19.81 -16.15
CA ASP A 45 11.65 -18.89 -17.28
C ASP A 45 13.05 -18.62 -17.89
N PRO A 46 13.35 -19.17 -19.09
CA PRO A 46 14.67 -19.02 -19.70
C PRO A 46 15.04 -17.57 -20.08
N ILE A 47 14.11 -16.61 -19.97
CA ILE A 47 14.30 -15.21 -20.33
C ILE A 47 14.68 -14.34 -19.11
N THR A 48 14.35 -14.78 -17.89
CA THR A 48 14.58 -14.00 -16.66
C THR A 48 15.69 -14.61 -15.80
N PHE A 49 16.05 -13.91 -14.71
CA PHE A 49 17.05 -14.37 -13.75
C PHE A 49 16.39 -15.05 -12.54
N ASP A 50 15.50 -16.00 -12.80
CA ASP A 50 14.69 -16.74 -11.83
C ASP A 50 15.25 -18.14 -11.51
N ASN A 51 16.33 -18.59 -12.15
CA ASN A 51 16.98 -19.89 -11.91
C ASN A 51 17.15 -20.28 -10.41
N ASP A 52 17.36 -19.31 -9.52
CA ASP A 52 17.43 -19.53 -8.06
C ASP A 52 16.10 -20.04 -7.47
N ARG A 53 14.97 -19.69 -8.11
CA ARG A 53 13.56 -20.01 -7.84
C ARG A 53 13.09 -21.27 -8.59
N THR A 54 13.95 -22.26 -8.71
CA THR A 54 13.58 -23.58 -9.24
C THR A 54 13.81 -24.68 -8.20
N PRO A 55 13.24 -25.89 -8.35
CA PRO A 55 13.49 -26.99 -7.43
C PRO A 55 14.97 -27.36 -7.28
N THR A 56 15.76 -27.12 -8.33
CA THR A 56 17.22 -27.35 -8.38
C THR A 56 18.05 -26.09 -8.14
N GLY A 57 17.39 -24.94 -8.05
CA GLY A 57 18.00 -23.64 -7.82
C GLY A 57 18.46 -23.46 -6.37
N LYS A 58 19.14 -22.34 -6.10
CA LYS A 58 19.67 -22.01 -4.76
C LYS A 58 18.60 -22.12 -3.67
N ASP A 59 17.36 -21.71 -3.96
CA ASP A 59 16.31 -21.62 -2.96
C ASP A 59 15.47 -22.90 -2.81
N HIS A 60 15.77 -23.94 -3.59
CA HIS A 60 15.03 -25.22 -3.61
C HIS A 60 13.51 -24.99 -3.72
N TRP A 61 13.12 -24.17 -4.69
CA TRP A 61 11.75 -23.69 -4.86
C TRP A 61 10.87 -24.75 -5.52
N THR A 62 10.20 -25.57 -4.70
CA THR A 62 9.29 -26.63 -5.15
C THR A 62 7.86 -26.11 -5.27
N ALA A 63 7.00 -26.85 -5.99
CA ALA A 63 5.57 -26.58 -6.03
C ALA A 63 4.93 -26.54 -4.62
N GLU A 64 5.41 -27.37 -3.69
CA GLU A 64 4.96 -27.37 -2.30
C GLU A 64 5.31 -26.04 -1.59
N ASN A 65 6.57 -25.58 -1.71
CA ASN A 65 7.03 -24.32 -1.14
C ASN A 65 6.28 -23.12 -1.74
N TYR A 66 6.06 -23.14 -3.06
CA TYR A 66 5.26 -22.15 -3.77
C TYR A 66 3.83 -22.06 -3.23
N HIS A 67 3.10 -23.18 -3.16
CA HIS A 67 1.75 -23.19 -2.62
C HIS A 67 1.68 -22.82 -1.14
N ALA A 68 2.70 -23.18 -0.34
CA ALA A 68 2.80 -22.74 1.04
C ALA A 68 2.94 -21.21 1.14
N LYS A 69 3.80 -20.59 0.32
CA LYS A 69 3.94 -19.13 0.27
C LYS A 69 2.66 -18.45 -0.21
N LEU A 70 1.95 -18.98 -1.22
CA LEU A 70 0.65 -18.45 -1.65
C LEU A 70 -0.37 -18.42 -0.50
N LYS A 71 -0.48 -19.50 0.28
CA LYS A 71 -1.37 -19.54 1.46
C LYS A 71 -0.98 -18.51 2.52
N ASN A 72 0.32 -18.38 2.80
CA ASN A 72 0.86 -17.39 3.72
C ASN A 72 0.51 -15.97 3.27
N MET A 73 0.71 -15.64 1.99
CA MET A 73 0.40 -14.32 1.43
C MET A 73 -1.11 -14.04 1.47
N ALA A 74 -1.93 -15.01 1.06
CA ALA A 74 -3.38 -14.86 1.05
C ALA A 74 -3.95 -14.59 2.45
N ARG A 75 -3.43 -15.29 3.47
CA ARG A 75 -3.82 -15.06 4.87
C ARG A 75 -3.56 -13.61 5.28
N VAL A 76 -2.34 -13.11 5.06
CA VAL A 76 -1.96 -11.76 5.45
C VAL A 76 -2.86 -10.73 4.78
N ILE A 77 -3.03 -10.84 3.46
CA ILE A 77 -3.86 -9.92 2.67
C ILE A 77 -5.30 -9.91 3.19
N ALA A 78 -5.86 -11.08 3.52
CA ALA A 78 -7.23 -11.19 4.02
C ALA A 78 -7.43 -10.59 5.41
N GLU A 79 -6.37 -10.51 6.22
CA GLU A 79 -6.43 -10.03 7.61
C GLU A 79 -6.17 -8.52 7.75
N ILE A 80 -5.48 -7.87 6.80
CA ILE A 80 -5.14 -6.43 6.89
C ILE A 80 -6.42 -5.57 6.99
N GLY A 81 -6.58 -4.92 8.13
CA GLY A 81 -7.67 -3.99 8.43
C GLY A 81 -9.05 -4.63 8.62
N ARG A 82 -9.15 -5.97 8.59
CA ARG A 82 -10.41 -6.72 8.74
C ARG A 82 -11.07 -6.50 10.11
N ASP A 83 -10.27 -6.26 11.15
CA ASP A 83 -10.73 -5.93 12.49
C ASP A 83 -11.53 -4.63 12.56
N VAL A 84 -11.26 -3.68 11.66
CA VAL A 84 -11.92 -2.37 11.59
C VAL A 84 -13.04 -2.35 10.54
N THR A 85 -12.81 -2.92 9.36
CA THR A 85 -13.75 -2.82 8.22
C THR A 85 -14.64 -4.04 8.05
N GLY A 86 -14.34 -5.15 8.73
CA GLY A 86 -15.02 -6.44 8.54
C GLY A 86 -14.67 -7.15 7.24
N THR A 87 -13.74 -6.62 6.43
CA THR A 87 -13.38 -7.16 5.11
C THR A 87 -11.88 -6.99 4.84
N ALA A 88 -11.33 -7.76 3.90
CA ALA A 88 -9.99 -7.53 3.35
C ALA A 88 -9.90 -6.17 2.62
N PRO A 89 -8.68 -5.66 2.32
CA PRO A 89 -8.48 -4.41 1.61
C PRO A 89 -9.27 -4.32 0.31
N VAL A 90 -9.94 -3.19 0.05
CA VAL A 90 -10.68 -3.03 -1.21
C VAL A 90 -9.75 -2.78 -2.40
N ILE A 91 -8.56 -2.27 -2.12
CA ILE A 91 -7.49 -2.06 -3.09
C ILE A 91 -6.18 -2.42 -2.40
N PHE A 92 -5.34 -3.15 -3.11
CA PHE A 92 -4.07 -3.64 -2.61
C PHE A 92 -3.01 -3.61 -3.71
N GLY A 93 -1.97 -2.79 -3.51
CA GLY A 93 -0.80 -2.79 -4.38
C GLY A 93 0.20 -3.86 -3.96
N VAL A 94 0.85 -4.49 -4.94
CA VAL A 94 1.92 -5.47 -4.68
C VAL A 94 3.14 -5.18 -5.53
N CYS A 95 4.28 -5.67 -5.05
CA CYS A 95 5.49 -5.77 -5.87
C CYS A 95 6.22 -7.08 -5.60
N GLU A 96 7.24 -7.34 -6.42
CA GLU A 96 8.03 -8.58 -6.40
C GLU A 96 7.20 -9.81 -6.74
N ILE A 97 6.36 -9.67 -7.76
CA ILE A 97 5.58 -10.76 -8.35
C ILE A 97 6.13 -11.06 -9.73
N GLU A 98 6.17 -12.32 -10.11
CA GLU A 98 6.73 -12.70 -11.40
C GLU A 98 5.80 -12.37 -12.56
N ASN A 99 4.58 -12.87 -12.52
CA ASN A 99 3.66 -12.80 -13.65
C ASN A 99 2.19 -12.79 -13.19
N ARG A 100 1.28 -12.64 -14.15
CA ARG A 100 -0.17 -12.60 -13.89
C ARG A 100 -0.70 -13.92 -13.32
N THR A 101 -0.19 -15.07 -13.78
CA THR A 101 -0.65 -16.39 -13.33
C THR A 101 -0.46 -16.53 -11.82
N VAL A 102 0.69 -16.12 -11.31
CA VAL A 102 0.97 -16.10 -9.86
C VAL A 102 -0.06 -15.29 -9.08
N LEU A 103 -0.48 -14.13 -9.61
CA LEU A 103 -1.52 -13.32 -8.98
C LEU A 103 -2.90 -13.99 -9.01
N GLU A 104 -3.24 -14.66 -10.11
CA GLU A 104 -4.49 -15.42 -10.23
C GLU A 104 -4.53 -16.58 -9.23
N GLU A 105 -3.43 -17.32 -9.08
CA GLU A 105 -3.31 -18.39 -8.09
C GLU A 105 -3.34 -17.90 -6.64
N LEU A 106 -2.73 -16.74 -6.36
CA LEU A 106 -2.81 -16.07 -5.07
C LEU A 106 -4.27 -15.70 -4.73
N LEU A 107 -4.99 -15.11 -5.68
CA LEU A 107 -6.39 -14.69 -5.48
C LEU A 107 -7.36 -15.88 -5.37
N ASN A 108 -6.99 -17.04 -5.90
CA ASN A 108 -7.76 -18.29 -5.79
C ASN A 108 -7.56 -19.03 -4.47
N GLN A 109 -6.69 -18.55 -3.58
CA GLN A 109 -6.55 -19.13 -2.24
C GLN A 109 -7.83 -18.90 -1.41
N GLU A 110 -8.17 -19.85 -0.53
CA GLU A 110 -9.40 -19.84 0.28
C GLU A 110 -9.63 -18.51 1.04
N PRO A 111 -8.62 -17.88 1.67
CA PRO A 111 -8.83 -16.60 2.36
C PRO A 111 -9.25 -15.45 1.44
N LEU A 112 -8.98 -15.54 0.13
CA LEU A 112 -9.17 -14.44 -0.83
C LEU A 112 -10.29 -14.68 -1.87
N ILE A 113 -10.59 -15.93 -2.19
CA ILE A 113 -11.47 -16.30 -3.32
C ILE A 113 -12.84 -15.62 -3.27
N ASN A 114 -13.40 -15.44 -2.07
CA ASN A 114 -14.74 -14.86 -1.86
C ASN A 114 -14.79 -13.32 -2.02
N TYR A 115 -13.65 -12.64 -2.11
CA TYR A 115 -13.63 -11.18 -2.31
C TYR A 115 -13.72 -10.76 -3.78
N ASN A 116 -13.58 -11.70 -4.72
CA ASN A 116 -13.67 -11.46 -6.17
C ASN A 116 -12.82 -10.27 -6.63
N TYR A 117 -11.51 -10.37 -6.38
CA TYR A 117 -10.55 -9.37 -6.82
C TYR A 117 -10.41 -9.35 -8.36
N GLY A 118 -10.15 -8.17 -8.90
CA GLY A 118 -9.59 -7.96 -10.23
C GLY A 118 -8.10 -7.63 -10.16
N ILE A 119 -7.43 -7.74 -11.30
CA ILE A 119 -5.98 -7.54 -11.43
C ILE A 119 -5.72 -6.49 -12.51
N VAL A 120 -4.91 -5.48 -12.19
CA VAL A 120 -4.20 -4.64 -13.16
C VAL A 120 -2.71 -4.93 -13.03
N HIS A 121 -2.11 -5.51 -14.06
CA HIS A 121 -0.72 -5.94 -14.12
C HIS A 121 -0.19 -5.84 -15.55
N PHE A 122 1.10 -5.56 -15.67
CA PHE A 122 1.87 -5.56 -16.91
C PHE A 122 3.26 -6.08 -16.60
N ASP A 123 3.83 -6.84 -17.54
CA ASP A 123 5.22 -7.25 -17.48
C ASP A 123 6.14 -6.02 -17.56
N SER A 124 7.13 -5.96 -16.68
CA SER A 124 8.14 -4.91 -16.68
C SER A 124 9.46 -5.41 -17.27
N PRO A 125 10.34 -4.51 -17.75
CA PRO A 125 11.58 -4.94 -18.37
C PRO A 125 12.66 -5.31 -17.33
N ASP A 126 12.33 -5.41 -16.04
CA ASP A 126 13.30 -5.79 -15.01
C ASP A 126 13.82 -7.20 -15.27
N ARG A 127 15.14 -7.35 -15.34
CA ARG A 127 15.76 -8.63 -15.71
C ARG A 127 15.61 -9.71 -14.64
N ARG A 128 15.22 -9.35 -13.42
CA ARG A 128 14.88 -10.33 -12.40
C ARG A 128 13.52 -10.97 -12.66
N GLY A 129 12.71 -10.45 -13.60
CA GLY A 129 11.37 -10.96 -13.85
C GLY A 129 10.42 -10.62 -12.71
N ILE A 130 10.49 -9.41 -12.16
CA ILE A 130 9.57 -9.01 -11.09
C ILE A 130 8.89 -7.67 -11.34
N ASP A 131 7.61 -7.64 -11.03
CA ASP A 131 6.70 -6.56 -11.40
C ASP A 131 5.99 -5.93 -10.20
N VAL A 132 5.17 -4.93 -10.53
CA VAL A 132 4.17 -4.34 -9.65
C VAL A 132 2.77 -4.65 -10.19
N ALA A 133 1.80 -4.76 -9.29
CA ALA A 133 0.40 -4.93 -9.68
C ALA A 133 -0.55 -4.22 -8.72
N LEU A 134 -1.78 -3.98 -9.19
CA LEU A 134 -2.89 -3.53 -8.37
C LEU A 134 -3.98 -4.59 -8.35
N LEU A 135 -4.31 -5.07 -7.15
CA LEU A 135 -5.44 -5.96 -6.89
C LEU A 135 -6.59 -5.13 -6.31
N TYR A 136 -7.82 -5.36 -6.76
CA TYR A 136 -8.97 -4.57 -6.29
C TYR A 136 -10.25 -5.38 -6.19
N GLN A 137 -11.07 -5.16 -5.17
CA GLN A 137 -12.38 -5.80 -5.07
C GLN A 137 -13.33 -5.18 -6.10
N LYS A 138 -13.79 -5.98 -7.07
CA LYS A 138 -14.59 -5.50 -8.22
C LYS A 138 -15.89 -4.81 -7.81
N LYS A 139 -16.47 -5.18 -6.66
CA LYS A 139 -17.70 -4.56 -6.13
C LYS A 139 -17.49 -3.13 -5.64
N ASN A 140 -16.25 -2.74 -5.33
CA ASN A 140 -15.94 -1.44 -4.73
C ASN A 140 -15.15 -0.54 -5.68
N PHE A 141 -14.24 -1.10 -6.48
CA PHE A 141 -13.40 -0.33 -7.37
C PHE A 141 -13.53 -0.79 -8.82
N THR A 142 -13.75 0.17 -9.72
CA THR A 142 -13.80 -0.07 -11.17
C THR A 142 -12.70 0.75 -11.83
N PRO A 143 -11.61 0.13 -12.30
CA PRO A 143 -10.60 0.81 -13.11
C PRO A 143 -11.22 1.38 -14.39
N THR A 144 -10.89 2.62 -14.72
CA THR A 144 -11.35 3.31 -15.93
C THR A 144 -10.20 3.59 -16.90
N HIS A 145 -8.97 3.74 -16.40
CA HIS A 145 -7.77 3.88 -17.21
C HIS A 145 -6.57 3.32 -16.47
N TYR A 146 -5.68 2.62 -17.16
CA TYR A 146 -4.44 2.13 -16.56
C TYR A 146 -3.33 2.02 -17.60
N LYS A 147 -2.10 2.31 -17.17
CA LYS A 147 -0.89 2.22 -17.98
C LYS A 147 0.34 2.10 -17.10
N VAL A 148 1.43 1.56 -17.66
CA VAL A 148 2.76 1.66 -17.07
C VAL A 148 3.53 2.81 -17.70
N ILE A 149 4.32 3.52 -16.88
CA ILE A 149 5.23 4.55 -17.35
C ILE A 149 6.68 4.07 -17.17
N PRO A 150 7.46 3.94 -18.27
CA PRO A 150 8.81 3.40 -18.17
C PRO A 150 9.79 4.25 -17.38
N LEU A 151 10.57 3.59 -16.52
CA LEU A 151 11.69 4.24 -15.81
C LEU A 151 12.97 4.10 -16.64
N LEU A 152 13.41 5.21 -17.24
CA LEU A 152 14.62 5.24 -18.06
C LEU A 152 15.85 5.60 -17.22
N ILE A 153 16.72 4.62 -17.00
CA ILE A 153 18.00 4.76 -16.31
C ILE A 153 19.10 4.23 -17.23
N TYR A 154 20.24 4.91 -17.21
CA TYR A 154 21.44 4.56 -17.99
C TYR A 154 22.63 4.43 -17.05
N ASP A 155 23.63 3.65 -17.44
CA ASP A 155 24.87 3.49 -16.71
C ASP A 155 25.64 4.81 -16.62
N ASP A 156 26.30 5.06 -15.49
CA ASP A 156 27.01 6.31 -15.26
C ASP A 156 28.32 6.39 -16.07
N ASN A 157 28.93 5.24 -16.40
CA ASN A 157 30.15 5.16 -17.20
C ASN A 157 29.87 4.99 -18.69
N ASP A 158 28.71 4.42 -19.04
CA ASP A 158 28.27 4.24 -20.43
C ASP A 158 26.80 4.61 -20.58
N THR A 159 26.55 5.85 -20.98
CA THR A 159 25.18 6.37 -21.14
C THR A 159 24.42 5.73 -22.29
N SER A 160 25.06 4.95 -23.17
CA SER A 160 24.37 4.15 -24.19
C SER A 160 23.73 2.88 -23.59
N LYS A 161 24.22 2.42 -22.44
CA LYS A 161 23.77 1.21 -21.77
C LYS A 161 22.60 1.51 -20.84
N ARG A 162 21.40 1.09 -21.24
CA ARG A 162 20.20 1.14 -20.38
C ARG A 162 20.33 0.16 -19.22
N ILE A 163 20.03 0.64 -18.02
CA ILE A 163 19.78 -0.18 -16.84
C ILE A 163 18.28 -0.42 -16.77
N TYR A 164 17.88 -1.66 -17.03
CA TYR A 164 16.49 -2.06 -16.96
C TYR A 164 16.04 -2.25 -15.51
N THR A 165 14.83 -1.79 -15.21
CA THR A 165 14.23 -1.81 -13.89
C THR A 165 12.71 -1.70 -14.04
N ARG A 166 11.99 -1.76 -12.92
CA ARG A 166 10.52 -1.77 -12.88
C ARG A 166 9.96 -0.43 -13.34
N ASP A 167 8.82 -0.53 -14.03
CA ASP A 167 8.02 0.62 -14.43
C ASP A 167 7.09 1.07 -13.28
N GLN A 168 6.47 2.25 -13.41
CA GLN A 168 5.46 2.73 -12.47
C GLN A 168 4.06 2.51 -13.03
N LEU A 169 3.25 1.70 -12.34
CA LEU A 169 1.88 1.41 -12.73
C LEU A 169 0.96 2.55 -12.27
N VAL A 170 0.23 3.15 -13.20
CA VAL A 170 -0.76 4.19 -12.93
C VAL A 170 -2.14 3.65 -13.24
N VAL A 171 -3.04 3.70 -12.26
CA VAL A 171 -4.44 3.25 -12.38
C VAL A 171 -5.36 4.37 -11.93
N SER A 172 -6.29 4.77 -12.79
CA SER A 172 -7.42 5.64 -12.45
C SER A 172 -8.69 4.80 -12.42
N GLY A 173 -9.59 5.06 -11.49
CA GLY A 173 -10.85 4.34 -11.39
C GLY A 173 -11.81 4.94 -10.39
N MET A 174 -12.96 4.29 -10.25
CA MET A 174 -14.06 4.75 -9.40
C MET A 174 -14.14 3.86 -8.16
N LEU A 175 -13.84 4.41 -6.97
CA LEU A 175 -14.06 3.78 -5.66
C LEU A 175 -15.43 4.18 -5.13
N ASP A 176 -16.39 3.26 -5.20
CA ASP A 176 -17.82 3.51 -4.92
C ASP A 176 -18.36 4.77 -5.62
N GLY A 177 -18.03 4.95 -6.91
CA GLY A 177 -18.46 6.11 -7.69
C GLY A 177 -17.61 7.36 -7.51
N GLU A 178 -16.55 7.32 -6.71
CA GLU A 178 -15.61 8.44 -6.52
C GLU A 178 -14.30 8.21 -7.30
N GLN A 179 -13.90 9.17 -8.13
CA GLN A 179 -12.66 9.02 -8.90
C GLN A 179 -11.42 9.15 -8.01
N ILE A 180 -10.56 8.13 -8.07
CA ILE A 180 -9.25 8.12 -7.45
C ILE A 180 -8.18 7.66 -8.45
N HIS A 181 -6.95 8.08 -8.21
CA HIS A 181 -5.76 7.67 -8.95
C HIS A 181 -4.79 6.96 -8.01
N ILE A 182 -4.25 5.84 -8.45
CA ILE A 182 -3.33 5.01 -7.71
C ILE A 182 -2.06 4.83 -8.55
N ILE A 183 -0.91 5.05 -7.92
CA ILE A 183 0.40 4.75 -8.51
C ILE A 183 1.07 3.68 -7.66
N VAL A 184 1.40 2.54 -8.26
CA VAL A 184 2.13 1.45 -7.59
C VAL A 184 3.59 1.49 -8.04
N ASN A 185 4.50 1.45 -7.07
CA ASN A 185 5.93 1.63 -7.28
C ASN A 185 6.73 0.45 -6.71
N HIS A 186 7.84 0.16 -7.37
CA HIS A 186 8.95 -0.59 -6.79
C HIS A 186 10.26 0.03 -7.29
N TRP A 187 10.85 0.93 -6.50
CA TRP A 187 12.01 1.71 -6.94
C TRP A 187 13.32 0.89 -6.89
N PRO A 188 14.38 1.32 -7.62
CA PRO A 188 15.67 0.64 -7.61
C PRO A 188 16.22 0.44 -6.19
N SER A 189 16.67 -0.77 -5.91
CA SER A 189 17.19 -1.17 -4.59
C SER A 189 18.46 -0.40 -4.20
N ARG A 190 18.85 -0.53 -2.93
CA ARG A 190 20.10 0.04 -2.39
C ARG A 190 21.37 -0.76 -2.76
N SER A 191 21.35 -1.56 -3.84
CA SER A 191 22.47 -2.41 -4.26
C SER A 191 23.75 -1.61 -4.50
N GLY A 192 24.87 -2.10 -3.93
CA GLY A 192 26.16 -1.41 -3.97
C GLY A 192 26.26 -0.21 -3.02
N GLY A 193 25.31 -0.07 -2.09
CA GLY A 193 25.27 0.98 -1.07
C GLY A 193 24.28 2.10 -1.41
N GLU A 194 23.74 2.73 -0.37
CA GLU A 194 22.74 3.80 -0.47
C GLU A 194 23.26 4.98 -1.33
N ALA A 195 24.47 5.47 -1.07
CA ALA A 195 25.03 6.62 -1.79
C ALA A 195 25.18 6.38 -3.31
N ARG A 196 25.65 5.19 -3.71
CA ARG A 196 25.82 4.79 -5.11
C ARG A 196 24.49 4.62 -5.83
N SER A 197 23.52 4.01 -5.15
CA SER A 197 22.20 3.71 -5.71
C SER A 197 21.25 4.90 -5.74
N ARG A 198 21.45 5.91 -4.87
CA ARG A 198 20.56 7.07 -4.68
C ARG A 198 20.16 7.79 -5.99
N PRO A 199 21.05 8.08 -6.95
CA PRO A 199 20.65 8.77 -8.19
C PRO A 199 19.54 8.03 -8.97
N LYS A 200 19.52 6.69 -8.92
CA LYS A 200 18.49 5.86 -9.56
C LYS A 200 17.12 6.06 -8.91
N ARG A 201 17.08 6.13 -7.57
CA ARG A 201 15.84 6.43 -6.82
C ARG A 201 15.40 7.88 -6.97
N ILE A 202 16.33 8.83 -7.11
CA ILE A 202 15.99 10.22 -7.46
C ILE A 202 15.31 10.27 -8.84
N LYS A 203 15.80 9.53 -9.84
CA LYS A 203 15.13 9.41 -11.15
C LYS A 203 13.74 8.79 -11.03
N ALA A 204 13.59 7.73 -10.24
CA ALA A 204 12.29 7.10 -9.97
C ALA A 204 11.29 8.07 -9.30
N ALA A 205 11.72 8.77 -8.25
CA ALA A 205 10.91 9.78 -7.57
C ALA A 205 10.56 10.95 -8.49
N THR A 206 11.48 11.36 -9.37
CA THR A 206 11.23 12.43 -10.35
C THR A 206 10.16 12.00 -11.36
N LEU A 207 10.20 10.76 -11.84
CA LEU A 207 9.16 10.21 -12.70
C LEU A 207 7.82 10.15 -11.98
N ASN A 208 7.81 9.69 -10.73
CA ASN A 208 6.60 9.62 -9.91
C ASN A 208 5.99 11.01 -9.71
N ARG A 209 6.82 12.01 -9.38
CA ARG A 209 6.39 13.40 -9.25
C ARG A 209 5.80 13.94 -10.55
N ARG A 210 6.41 13.66 -11.70
CA ARG A 210 5.88 14.07 -13.02
C ARG A 210 4.51 13.46 -13.32
N ILE A 211 4.30 12.18 -12.97
CA ILE A 211 2.99 11.52 -13.11
C ILE A 211 1.95 12.24 -12.24
N ILE A 212 2.28 12.49 -10.98
CA ILE A 212 1.41 13.19 -10.03
C ILE A 212 1.07 14.61 -10.52
N ASP A 213 2.07 15.36 -10.99
CA ASP A 213 1.88 16.72 -11.51
C ASP A 213 1.02 16.72 -12.79
N SER A 214 1.11 15.68 -13.63
CA SER A 214 0.21 15.49 -14.78
C SER A 214 -1.24 15.31 -14.33
N LEU A 215 -1.49 14.43 -13.36
CA LEU A 215 -2.85 14.22 -12.81
C LEU A 215 -3.41 15.51 -12.18
N PHE A 216 -2.57 16.29 -11.49
CA PHE A 216 -2.97 17.60 -10.96
C PHE A 216 -3.16 18.69 -12.02
N SER A 217 -2.61 18.50 -13.21
CA SER A 217 -2.84 19.39 -14.35
C SER A 217 -4.23 19.16 -14.95
N ASP A 218 -4.67 17.89 -15.00
CA ASP A 218 -6.01 17.52 -15.43
C ASP A 218 -7.07 17.90 -14.38
N ASN A 219 -6.79 17.65 -13.10
CA ASN A 219 -7.68 18.03 -11.99
C ASN A 219 -6.86 18.49 -10.77
N PRO A 220 -6.90 19.79 -10.38
CA PRO A 220 -6.13 20.29 -9.24
C PRO A 220 -6.54 19.71 -7.88
N TYR A 221 -7.72 19.09 -7.79
CA TYR A 221 -8.25 18.41 -6.61
C TYR A 221 -8.25 16.87 -6.77
N ALA A 222 -7.44 16.34 -7.70
CA ALA A 222 -7.32 14.91 -7.92
C ALA A 222 -6.95 14.19 -6.61
N LYS A 223 -7.68 13.11 -6.31
CA LYS A 223 -7.39 12.21 -5.21
C LYS A 223 -6.39 11.17 -5.67
N ILE A 224 -5.13 11.36 -5.28
CA ILE A 224 -3.99 10.54 -5.71
C ILE A 224 -3.42 9.80 -4.51
N ILE A 225 -3.23 8.50 -4.67
CA ILE A 225 -2.50 7.63 -3.75
C ILE A 225 -1.27 7.11 -4.49
N THR A 226 -0.07 7.42 -4.02
CA THR A 226 1.17 6.78 -4.50
C THR A 226 1.66 5.82 -3.42
N MET A 227 1.79 4.55 -3.77
CA MET A 227 2.16 3.47 -2.85
C MET A 227 3.28 2.62 -3.45
N GLY A 228 4.05 1.95 -2.60
CA GLY A 228 5.09 1.05 -3.10
C GLY A 228 6.22 0.82 -2.12
N ASP A 229 7.09 -0.13 -2.49
CA ASP A 229 8.44 -0.23 -1.96
C ASP A 229 9.29 0.85 -2.65
N LEU A 230 9.52 1.94 -1.94
CA LEU A 230 10.30 3.07 -2.45
C LEU A 230 11.81 2.85 -2.31
N ASN A 231 12.26 1.77 -1.64
CA ASN A 231 13.66 1.52 -1.30
C ASN A 231 14.37 2.71 -0.61
N ASP A 232 13.59 3.62 -0.04
CA ASP A 232 14.01 4.84 0.65
C ASP A 232 13.05 5.17 1.78
N ASP A 233 13.60 5.65 2.89
CA ASP A 233 12.82 6.07 4.06
C ASP A 233 12.05 7.37 3.79
N PRO A 234 10.99 7.69 4.58
CA PRO A 234 10.17 8.89 4.39
C PRO A 234 10.96 10.22 4.41
N ILE A 235 12.12 10.24 5.06
CA ILE A 235 13.00 11.41 5.16
C ILE A 235 14.07 11.48 4.06
N SER A 236 14.19 10.45 3.23
CA SER A 236 15.20 10.37 2.18
C SER A 236 14.99 11.49 1.15
N PRO A 237 16.05 11.98 0.46
CA PRO A 237 15.92 13.07 -0.50
C PRO A 237 14.91 12.81 -1.64
N SER A 238 14.80 11.56 -2.10
CA SER A 238 13.81 11.12 -3.09
C SER A 238 12.37 11.40 -2.64
N VAL A 239 12.03 11.04 -1.41
CA VAL A 239 10.69 11.28 -0.85
C VAL A 239 10.55 12.74 -0.41
N LYS A 240 11.43 13.22 0.45
CA LYS A 240 11.24 14.52 1.11
C LYS A 240 11.50 15.72 0.19
N LYS A 241 12.47 15.65 -0.72
CA LYS A 241 12.86 16.78 -1.58
C LYS A 241 12.28 16.68 -2.99
N VAL A 242 12.21 15.48 -3.57
CA VAL A 242 11.71 15.29 -4.94
C VAL A 242 10.19 15.16 -4.96
N LEU A 243 9.60 14.24 -4.19
CA LEU A 243 8.14 14.18 -4.07
C LEU A 243 7.56 15.38 -3.30
N LYS A 244 8.36 15.99 -2.42
CA LYS A 244 7.97 17.14 -1.58
C LYS A 244 6.81 16.81 -0.64
N THR A 245 6.93 15.67 0.05
CA THR A 245 5.92 15.23 1.00
C THR A 245 5.95 16.04 2.29
N GLU A 246 4.78 16.22 2.89
CA GLU A 246 4.60 16.84 4.19
C GLU A 246 4.19 15.81 5.25
N ARG A 247 4.72 15.99 6.46
CA ARG A 247 4.44 15.12 7.62
C ARG A 247 3.17 15.50 8.34
N LYS A 248 2.80 16.78 8.33
CA LYS A 248 1.65 17.29 9.07
C LYS A 248 0.56 17.63 8.07
N GLN A 249 -0.65 17.09 8.26
CA GLN A 249 -1.77 17.31 7.33
C GLN A 249 -2.02 18.80 7.07
N ASN A 250 -1.99 19.63 8.12
CA ASN A 250 -2.21 21.08 8.03
C ASN A 250 -1.07 21.89 7.39
N LYS A 251 0.02 21.23 6.97
CA LYS A 251 1.14 21.84 6.23
C LYS A 251 1.13 21.46 4.76
N VAL A 252 0.25 20.55 4.35
CA VAL A 252 0.16 20.08 2.97
C VAL A 252 -0.53 21.18 2.15
N PRO A 253 0.14 21.80 1.16
CA PRO A 253 -0.50 22.80 0.30
C PRO A 253 -1.42 22.15 -0.73
N LEU A 254 -2.23 22.95 -1.42
CA LEU A 254 -2.95 22.51 -2.62
C LEU A 254 -1.97 21.86 -3.62
N LYS A 255 -2.35 20.72 -4.23
CA LYS A 255 -1.47 19.86 -5.06
C LYS A 255 -0.24 19.30 -4.30
N GLY A 256 -0.29 19.34 -2.97
CA GLY A 256 0.72 18.77 -2.09
C GLY A 256 0.45 17.30 -1.77
N LEU A 257 1.46 16.66 -1.17
CA LEU A 257 1.42 15.25 -0.78
C LEU A 257 1.63 15.13 0.72
N TYR A 258 0.78 14.35 1.38
CA TYR A 258 0.89 13.98 2.78
C TYR A 258 1.47 12.57 2.90
N ASN A 259 2.55 12.42 3.66
CA ASN A 259 3.15 11.13 3.96
C ASN A 259 2.90 10.75 5.43
N PRO A 260 1.87 9.94 5.73
CA PRO A 260 1.60 9.48 7.09
C PRO A 260 2.71 8.61 7.67
N MET A 261 3.56 8.02 6.83
CA MET A 261 4.63 7.12 7.27
C MET A 261 5.82 7.87 7.88
N GLU A 262 5.98 9.17 7.59
CA GLU A 262 7.09 9.96 8.17
C GLU A 262 7.00 10.05 9.70
N GLU A 263 5.78 10.09 10.26
CA GLU A 263 5.63 10.10 11.72
C GLU A 263 5.98 8.74 12.33
N MET A 264 5.58 7.63 11.70
CA MET A 264 5.94 6.27 12.14
C MET A 264 7.45 6.04 12.11
N TYR A 265 8.11 6.47 11.04
CA TYR A 265 9.57 6.39 10.93
C TYR A 265 10.28 7.14 12.07
N LYS A 266 9.79 8.32 12.46
CA LYS A 266 10.35 9.10 13.57
C LYS A 266 10.15 8.45 14.94
N LEU A 267 9.15 7.58 15.07
CA LEU A 267 8.95 6.76 16.25
C LEU A 267 9.82 5.48 16.25
N GLY A 268 10.70 5.31 15.25
CA GLY A 268 11.57 4.14 15.11
C GLY A 268 10.87 2.93 14.49
N LEU A 269 9.68 3.09 13.92
CA LEU A 269 8.97 2.01 13.23
C LEU A 269 9.53 1.85 11.81
N GLY A 270 9.57 0.61 11.34
CA GLY A 270 10.00 0.25 10.00
C GLY A 270 9.20 -0.91 9.44
N THR A 271 9.32 -1.10 8.13
CA THR A 271 8.70 -2.21 7.39
C THR A 271 9.69 -3.34 7.15
N LEU A 272 10.99 -3.06 7.20
CA LEU A 272 12.04 -4.08 7.11
C LEU A 272 13.24 -3.73 8.00
N ALA A 273 14.07 -4.72 8.25
CA ALA A 273 15.30 -4.57 9.02
C ALA A 273 16.50 -5.20 8.30
N TRP A 274 17.60 -4.44 8.22
CA TRP A 274 18.86 -4.89 7.63
C TRP A 274 20.03 -4.44 8.50
N ARG A 275 20.84 -5.40 8.97
CA ARG A 275 21.98 -5.17 9.88
C ARG A 275 21.58 -4.27 11.07
N ASP A 276 20.53 -4.66 11.77
CA ASP A 276 19.96 -3.99 12.95
C ASP A 276 19.47 -2.56 12.73
N ASN A 277 19.32 -2.15 11.47
CA ASN A 277 18.71 -0.87 11.11
C ASN A 277 17.32 -1.10 10.54
N TRP A 278 16.31 -0.54 11.22
CA TRP A 278 14.95 -0.46 10.72
C TRP A 278 14.84 0.59 9.63
N ASN A 279 14.22 0.20 8.52
CA ASN A 279 13.90 1.10 7.41
C ASN A 279 12.39 1.06 7.14
N LEU A 280 11.84 2.16 6.65
CA LEU A 280 10.42 2.26 6.27
C LEU A 280 10.34 2.54 4.76
N PHE A 281 10.58 1.50 3.96
CA PHE A 281 10.60 1.63 2.50
C PHE A 281 9.21 1.53 1.90
N ASP A 282 8.35 0.69 2.47
CA ASP A 282 6.98 0.51 2.02
C ASP A 282 6.13 1.67 2.51
N GLN A 283 5.63 2.48 1.58
CA GLN A 283 4.93 3.72 1.92
C GLN A 283 3.63 3.85 1.15
N ILE A 284 2.65 4.51 1.77
CA ILE A 284 1.42 4.99 1.13
C ILE A 284 1.33 6.48 1.40
N ILE A 285 1.35 7.27 0.34
CA ILE A 285 1.36 8.74 0.36
C ILE A 285 0.10 9.21 -0.38
N VAL A 286 -0.60 10.20 0.18
CA VAL A 286 -1.87 10.68 -0.36
C VAL A 286 -1.80 12.17 -0.71
N SER A 287 -2.54 12.60 -1.72
CA SER A 287 -2.70 14.02 -2.07
C SER A 287 -3.46 14.80 -0.99
N GLU A 288 -3.28 16.12 -0.96
CA GLU A 288 -4.04 17.04 -0.11
C GLU A 288 -5.57 16.85 -0.21
N ALA A 289 -6.09 16.47 -1.38
CA ALA A 289 -7.51 16.25 -1.60
C ALA A 289 -8.16 15.17 -0.70
N PHE A 290 -7.36 14.33 -0.04
CA PHE A 290 -7.80 13.34 0.95
C PHE A 290 -7.85 13.88 2.39
N LEU A 291 -7.54 15.14 2.64
CA LEU A 291 -7.34 15.69 4.00
C LEU A 291 -8.47 16.59 4.49
N LYS A 292 -9.58 16.66 3.75
CA LYS A 292 -10.75 17.43 4.15
C LYS A 292 -11.45 16.79 5.35
N LYS A 293 -12.22 17.58 6.10
CA LYS A 293 -12.91 17.15 7.33
C LYS A 293 -14.43 17.13 7.20
N ASP A 294 -14.96 17.30 5.99
CA ASP A 294 -16.39 17.26 5.69
C ASP A 294 -16.91 15.83 5.42
N TYR A 295 -16.01 14.89 5.10
CA TYR A 295 -16.29 13.47 4.87
C TYR A 295 -17.41 13.16 3.86
N THR A 296 -17.73 14.13 3.00
CA THR A 296 -18.69 14.01 1.88
C THR A 296 -18.19 13.03 0.81
N THR A 297 -16.88 12.90 0.72
CA THR A 297 -16.12 11.99 -0.14
C THR A 297 -15.05 11.29 0.72
N TYR A 298 -14.40 10.24 0.23
CA TYR A 298 -13.41 9.48 1.00
C TYR A 298 -12.23 10.34 1.48
N GLN A 299 -12.02 10.42 2.79
CA GLN A 299 -10.90 11.13 3.39
C GLN A 299 -9.95 10.16 4.08
N PHE A 300 -8.66 10.49 4.10
CA PHE A 300 -7.67 9.79 4.90
C PHE A 300 -8.02 9.90 6.38
N TYR A 301 -8.08 8.75 7.05
CA TYR A 301 -8.32 8.67 8.49
C TYR A 301 -7.07 8.30 9.27
N LYS A 302 -6.45 7.17 8.94
CA LYS A 302 -5.31 6.62 9.67
C LYS A 302 -4.46 5.75 8.75
N ALA A 303 -3.17 5.64 9.07
CA ALA A 303 -2.25 4.69 8.46
C ALA A 303 -1.75 3.67 9.50
N GLY A 304 -1.23 2.53 9.07
CA GLY A 304 -0.55 1.56 9.91
C GLY A 304 0.48 0.71 9.17
N ILE A 305 1.36 0.08 9.94
CA ILE A 305 2.21 -1.04 9.52
C ILE A 305 1.55 -2.30 10.12
N TYR A 306 1.26 -3.29 9.29
CA TYR A 306 0.66 -4.54 9.72
C TYR A 306 1.76 -5.52 10.15
N ASN A 307 1.93 -5.72 11.45
CA ASN A 307 3.04 -6.47 12.03
C ASN A 307 2.57 -7.48 13.09
N GLN A 308 1.59 -8.31 12.75
CA GLN A 308 1.11 -9.37 13.65
C GLN A 308 2.23 -10.29 14.10
N ALA A 309 2.08 -10.89 15.29
CA ALA A 309 3.13 -11.71 15.90
C ALA A 309 3.65 -12.85 15.00
N TYR A 310 2.77 -13.44 14.17
CA TYR A 310 3.14 -14.50 13.25
C TYR A 310 3.97 -14.03 12.04
N LEU A 311 4.02 -12.71 11.79
CA LEU A 311 4.88 -12.10 10.77
C LEU A 311 6.28 -11.79 11.30
N ILE A 312 6.55 -12.05 12.57
CA ILE A 312 7.83 -11.73 13.21
C ILE A 312 8.59 -13.03 13.46
N ALA A 313 9.84 -13.08 13.01
CA ALA A 313 10.71 -14.20 13.32
C ALA A 313 10.93 -14.28 14.85
N SER A 314 10.56 -15.40 15.45
CA SER A 314 10.58 -15.58 16.91
C SER A 314 11.96 -16.00 17.45
N THR A 315 12.82 -16.57 16.60
CA THR A 315 14.11 -17.15 16.99
C THR A 315 15.17 -16.96 15.89
N GLY A 316 16.41 -17.31 16.21
CA GLY A 316 17.53 -17.26 15.26
C GLY A 316 18.13 -15.86 15.08
N PRO A 317 19.05 -15.69 14.12
CA PRO A 317 19.77 -14.44 13.90
C PRO A 317 18.86 -13.28 13.42
N TYR A 318 17.65 -13.58 12.96
CA TYR A 318 16.65 -12.61 12.52
C TYR A 318 15.53 -12.41 13.55
N ALA A 319 15.69 -12.86 14.81
CA ALA A 319 14.65 -12.70 15.81
C ALA A 319 14.22 -11.22 15.96
N GLY A 320 12.92 -10.96 15.92
CA GLY A 320 12.34 -9.61 15.93
C GLY A 320 12.19 -8.94 14.56
N TYR A 321 12.70 -9.55 13.49
CA TYR A 321 12.58 -9.02 12.12
C TYR A 321 11.32 -9.60 11.44
N PRO A 322 10.88 -9.06 10.28
CA PRO A 322 9.92 -9.75 9.45
C PRO A 322 10.34 -11.20 9.19
N PHE A 323 9.39 -12.13 9.32
CA PHE A 323 9.59 -13.54 9.06
C PHE A 323 9.65 -13.75 7.55
N ARG A 324 10.84 -13.52 7.01
CA ARG A 324 11.17 -13.66 5.59
C ARG A 324 10.93 -15.06 5.06
N SER A 325 10.59 -15.14 3.80
CA SER A 325 10.39 -16.37 3.03
C SER A 325 11.69 -17.09 2.77
N PHE A 326 12.79 -16.35 2.55
CA PHE A 326 14.04 -16.94 2.07
C PHE A 326 15.22 -16.61 2.98
N THR A 327 16.09 -17.61 3.17
CA THR A 327 17.39 -17.49 3.83
C THR A 327 18.44 -18.29 3.07
N ASP A 328 19.71 -18.20 3.46
CA ASP A 328 20.77 -19.07 2.94
C ASP A 328 20.47 -20.52 3.34
N GLY A 329 19.77 -21.24 2.46
CA GLY A 329 19.19 -22.56 2.73
C GLY A 329 17.81 -22.80 2.10
N GLY A 330 17.18 -21.77 1.53
CA GLY A 330 15.93 -21.88 0.79
C GLY A 330 14.72 -21.33 1.53
N PHE A 331 13.54 -21.83 1.18
CA PHE A 331 12.27 -21.40 1.76
C PHE A 331 12.17 -21.75 3.25
N THR A 332 11.82 -20.78 4.08
CA THR A 332 11.77 -20.89 5.55
C THR A 332 10.38 -21.27 6.08
N GLY A 333 9.35 -21.27 5.22
CA GLY A 333 7.95 -21.26 5.65
C GLY A 333 7.42 -19.87 6.04
N GLY A 334 8.22 -18.81 5.85
CA GLY A 334 7.86 -17.42 6.16
C GLY A 334 6.95 -16.74 5.15
N PHE A 335 6.91 -15.41 5.24
CA PHE A 335 5.96 -14.54 4.57
C PHE A 335 6.64 -13.57 3.59
N SER A 336 7.34 -12.59 4.14
CA SER A 336 8.04 -11.52 3.42
C SER A 336 9.12 -10.97 4.34
N ASP A 337 10.22 -10.48 3.78
CA ASP A 337 11.21 -9.71 4.51
C ASP A 337 10.73 -8.26 4.79
N HIS A 338 9.50 -7.94 4.38
CA HIS A 338 8.80 -6.68 4.64
C HIS A 338 7.51 -6.90 5.46
N PHE A 339 7.08 -5.87 6.19
CA PHE A 339 5.71 -5.78 6.72
C PHE A 339 4.82 -4.99 5.75
N PRO A 340 3.55 -5.41 5.55
CA PRO A 340 2.59 -4.63 4.80
C PRO A 340 2.30 -3.27 5.44
N VAL A 341 1.96 -2.29 4.62
CA VAL A 341 1.44 -0.99 5.07
C VAL A 341 0.03 -0.77 4.58
N TYR A 342 -0.75 0.00 5.32
CA TYR A 342 -2.14 0.27 4.97
C TYR A 342 -2.62 1.64 5.44
N ILE A 343 -3.69 2.11 4.82
CA ILE A 343 -4.46 3.27 5.24
C ILE A 343 -5.95 2.93 5.33
N TYR A 344 -6.66 3.64 6.19
CA TYR A 344 -8.12 3.70 6.20
C TYR A 344 -8.59 4.98 5.53
N LEU A 345 -9.52 4.83 4.60
CA LEU A 345 -10.31 5.92 4.03
C LEU A 345 -11.72 5.87 4.60
N ILE A 346 -12.26 7.02 4.99
CA ILE A 346 -13.63 7.13 5.55
C ILE A 346 -14.49 8.12 4.76
N LYS A 347 -15.75 7.76 4.54
CA LYS A 347 -16.79 8.59 3.94
C LYS A 347 -18.04 8.46 4.82
N ASN A 348 -18.78 9.55 5.03
CA ASN A 348 -20.08 9.46 5.71
C ASN A 348 -21.03 8.59 4.86
N ALA A 349 -21.60 7.55 5.46
CA ALA A 349 -22.41 6.55 4.78
C ALA A 349 -23.71 7.12 4.19
N ASN A 350 -24.15 8.28 4.69
CA ASN A 350 -25.31 9.00 4.18
C ASN A 350 -24.95 10.07 3.12
N SER A 351 -23.67 10.21 2.77
CA SER A 351 -23.28 11.10 1.69
C SER A 351 -23.67 10.50 0.34
N PRO A 352 -24.21 11.31 -0.58
CA PRO A 352 -24.68 10.85 -1.88
C PRO A 352 -23.62 10.17 -2.74
#